data_AF-A0A970QGR7-F1
#
_entry.id   AF-A0A970QGR7-F1
#
_cell.length_a   1.000
_cell.length_b   1.000
_cell.length_c   1.000
_cell.angle_alpha   90.00
_cell.angle_beta   90.00
_cell.angle_gamma   90.00
#
_symmetry.space_group_name_H-M   'P 1'
#
loop_
_entity.id
_entity.type
_entity.pdbx_description
1 polymer ?
#
loop_
_entity_poly.entity_id
_entity_poly.type
_entity_poly.pdbx_seq_one_letter_code
_entity_poly.pdbx_strand_id
1 'polypeptide(L)'
;MKRPAYNSKRGAASVLMIMLLVLLVFFGILSLVTAATDLRLSDRRARANQAYYLADSQAARLLARIGEVCRQDDYLQAGPDRQSELLAALLAEEPHVRTYDIASADGRLQVKAVTGLDGRDEQGMELELDIFAAAGRPQSVRIEVGRWSWWKKPFDYQAEPGGVWEG
;
A
#
# COMPACT_ATOMS: atom_id res chain seq x y z
N MET A 1 -66.42 -0.14 -55.74
CA MET A 1 -66.30 -0.12 -54.27
C MET A 1 -64.83 0.14 -53.90
N LYS A 2 -64.50 1.31 -53.33
CA LYS A 2 -63.15 1.63 -52.82
C LYS A 2 -63.15 1.47 -51.30
N ARG A 3 -62.30 0.60 -50.75
CA ARG A 3 -62.12 0.46 -49.30
C ARG A 3 -61.22 1.59 -48.79
N PRO A 4 -61.55 2.26 -47.67
CA PRO A 4 -60.66 3.27 -47.10
C PRO A 4 -59.44 2.58 -46.47
N ALA A 5 -58.25 2.97 -46.92
CA ALA A 5 -56.99 2.59 -46.28
C ALA A 5 -56.85 3.37 -44.97
N TYR A 6 -56.85 2.66 -43.85
CA TYR A 6 -56.65 3.25 -42.52
C TYR A 6 -55.19 3.75 -42.42
N ASN A 7 -54.98 5.04 -42.61
CA ASN A 7 -53.66 5.68 -42.49
C ASN A 7 -53.24 5.69 -40.99
N SER A 8 -52.52 4.66 -40.55
CA SER A 8 -52.01 4.46 -39.17
C SER A 8 -50.87 5.42 -38.78
N LYS A 9 -50.97 6.71 -39.12
CA LYS A 9 -49.92 7.72 -38.79
C LYS A 9 -49.83 8.02 -37.30
N ARG A 10 -50.89 7.78 -36.51
CA ARG A 10 -50.93 8.02 -35.06
C ARG A 10 -50.21 6.95 -34.24
N GLY A 11 -50.19 5.69 -34.68
CA GLY A 11 -49.53 4.60 -33.95
C GLY A 11 -48.00 4.69 -33.99
N ALA A 12 -47.42 5.08 -35.13
CA ALA A 12 -45.97 5.12 -35.32
C ALA A 12 -45.27 6.18 -34.43
N ALA A 13 -45.88 7.36 -34.24
CA ALA A 13 -45.33 8.41 -33.38
C ALA A 13 -45.34 8.01 -31.89
N SER A 14 -46.39 7.31 -31.44
CA SER A 14 -46.49 6.81 -30.06
C SER A 14 -45.44 5.74 -29.76
N VAL A 15 -45.19 4.82 -30.69
CA VAL A 15 -44.17 3.78 -30.54
C VAL A 15 -42.78 4.40 -30.46
N LEU A 16 -42.50 5.40 -31.30
CA LEU A 16 -41.22 6.12 -31.28
C LEU A 16 -41.00 6.86 -29.96
N MET A 17 -42.03 7.51 -29.41
CA MET A 17 -41.96 8.18 -28.11
C MET A 17 -41.71 7.19 -26.96
N ILE A 18 -42.41 6.06 -26.94
CA ILE A 18 -42.20 5.01 -25.94
C ILE A 18 -40.78 4.45 -26.04
N MET A 19 -40.29 4.18 -27.26
CA MET A 19 -38.93 3.71 -27.48
C MET A 19 -37.90 4.72 -26.95
N LEU A 20 -38.09 6.01 -27.22
CA LEU A 20 -37.21 7.06 -26.72
C LEU A 20 -37.20 7.12 -25.19
N LEU A 21 -38.37 7.03 -24.54
CA LEU A 21 -38.48 7.01 -23.08
C LEU A 21 -37.75 5.80 -22.49
N VAL A 22 -37.95 4.62 -23.07
CA VAL A 22 -37.29 3.38 -22.64
C VAL A 22 -35.76 3.51 -22.79
N LEU A 23 -35.28 4.02 -23.93
CA LEU A 23 -33.86 4.28 -24.13
C LEU A 23 -33.32 5.28 -23.12
N LEU A 24 -34.05 6.36 -22.82
CA LEU A 24 -33.63 7.36 -21.84
C LEU A 24 -33.53 6.76 -20.44
N VAL A 25 -34.48 5.90 -20.05
CA VAL A 25 -34.43 5.17 -18.78
C VAL A 25 -33.22 4.23 -18.74
N PHE A 26 -32.97 3.47 -19.80
CA PHE A 26 -31.79 2.59 -19.86
C PHE A 26 -30.47 3.38 -19.78
N PHE A 27 -30.35 4.48 -20.51
CA PHE A 27 -29.16 5.35 -20.42
C PHE A 27 -29.01 5.96 -19.03
N GLY A 28 -30.12 6.38 -18.40
CA GLY A 28 -30.11 6.88 -17.03
C GLY A 28 -29.63 5.84 -16.02
N ILE A 29 -30.14 4.60 -16.11
CA ILE A 29 -29.70 3.49 -15.26
C ILE A 29 -28.23 3.19 -15.48
N LEU A 30 -27.77 3.11 -16.73
CA LEU A 30 -26.38 2.83 -17.05
C LEU A 30 -25.45 3.92 -16.51
N SER A 31 -25.81 5.19 -16.68
CA SER A 31 -25.08 6.33 -16.12
C SER A 31 -24.97 6.26 -14.60
N LEU A 32 -26.06 5.90 -13.91
CA LEU A 32 -26.07 5.73 -12.45
C LEU A 32 -25.18 4.56 -11.99
N VAL A 33 -25.26 3.41 -12.66
CA VAL A 33 -24.45 2.23 -12.33
C VAL A 33 -22.96 2.51 -12.55
N THR A 34 -22.62 3.17 -13.65
CA THR A 34 -21.24 3.60 -13.92
C THR A 34 -20.75 4.55 -12.83
N ALA A 35 -21.51 5.60 -12.50
CA ALA A 35 -21.14 6.56 -11.45
C ALA A 35 -20.98 5.89 -10.08
N ALA A 36 -21.86 4.96 -9.72
CA ALA A 36 -21.76 4.20 -8.47
C ALA A 36 -20.51 3.30 -8.44
N THR A 37 -20.15 2.70 -9.57
CA THR A 37 -18.95 1.86 -9.70
C THR A 37 -17.69 2.71 -9.60
N ASP A 38 -17.66 3.85 -10.28
CA ASP A 38 -16.55 4.80 -10.23
C ASP A 38 -16.34 5.35 -8.82
N LEU A 39 -17.42 5.65 -8.10
CA LEU A 39 -17.34 6.07 -6.70
C LEU A 39 -16.70 4.99 -5.82
N ARG A 40 -17.16 3.74 -5.94
CA ARG A 40 -16.62 2.60 -5.16
C ARG A 40 -15.14 2.35 -5.48
N LEU A 41 -14.76 2.46 -6.75
CA LEU A 41 -13.38 2.30 -7.18
C LEU A 41 -12.50 3.43 -6.66
N SER A 42 -12.99 4.68 -6.72
CA SER A 42 -12.28 5.87 -6.24
C SER A 42 -12.04 5.79 -4.73
N ASP A 43 -13.05 5.40 -3.96
CA ASP A 43 -12.92 5.18 -2.51
C ASP A 43 -11.91 4.08 -2.18
N ARG A 44 -11.96 2.94 -2.89
CA ARG A 44 -10.95 1.86 -2.72
C ARG A 44 -9.54 2.35 -3.01
N ARG A 45 -9.35 3.12 -4.09
CA ARG A 45 -8.04 3.72 -4.43
C ARG A 45 -7.58 4.71 -3.37
N ALA A 46 -8.46 5.57 -2.89
CA ALA A 46 -8.15 6.53 -1.83
C ALA A 46 -7.68 5.81 -0.55
N ARG A 47 -8.38 4.75 -0.14
CA ARG A 47 -7.99 3.95 1.05
C ARG A 47 -6.66 3.22 0.86
N ALA A 48 -6.42 2.67 -0.33
CA ALA A 48 -5.15 2.00 -0.64
C ALA A 48 -3.98 3.00 -0.62
N ASN A 49 -4.14 4.17 -1.24
CA ASN A 49 -3.14 5.23 -1.23
C ASN A 49 -2.91 5.75 0.19
N GLN A 50 -3.96 5.94 0.99
CA GLN A 50 -3.82 6.35 2.37
C GLN A 50 -3.02 5.33 3.19
N ALA A 51 -3.31 4.03 3.01
CA ALA A 51 -2.53 2.98 3.66
C ALA A 51 -1.06 3.03 3.22
N TYR A 52 -0.80 3.22 1.92
CA TYR A 52 0.53 3.46 1.35
C TYR A 52 1.31 4.54 2.08
N TYR A 53 0.76 5.75 2.10
CA TYR A 53 1.47 6.88 2.71
C TYR A 53 1.61 6.76 4.22
N LEU A 54 0.68 6.08 4.90
CA LEU A 54 0.82 5.82 6.33
C LEU A 54 2.00 4.87 6.62
N ALA A 55 2.13 3.75 5.89
CA ALA A 55 3.27 2.85 6.05
C ALA A 55 4.59 3.56 5.73
N ASP A 56 4.61 4.33 4.64
CA ASP A 56 5.77 5.09 4.21
C ASP A 56 6.23 6.07 5.28
N SER A 57 5.28 6.80 5.87
CA SER A 57 5.56 7.74 6.97
C SER A 57 6.12 7.05 8.21
N GLN A 58 5.68 5.82 8.51
CA GLN A 58 6.20 5.03 9.63
C GLN A 58 7.64 4.59 9.37
N ALA A 59 7.92 4.06 8.19
CA ALA A 59 9.28 3.70 7.80
C ALA A 59 10.22 4.90 7.75
N ALA A 60 9.74 6.05 7.27
CA ALA A 60 10.53 7.29 7.26
C ALA A 60 10.85 7.77 8.68
N ARG A 61 9.90 7.66 9.61
CA ARG A 61 10.15 7.93 11.04
C ARG A 61 11.17 6.97 11.64
N LEU A 62 11.09 5.68 11.31
CA LEU A 62 12.07 4.70 11.76
C LEU A 62 13.47 5.03 11.25
N LEU A 63 13.60 5.32 9.95
CA LEU A 63 14.86 5.71 9.33
C LEU A 63 15.46 6.96 10.01
N ALA A 64 14.62 7.95 10.33
CA ALA A 64 15.06 9.15 11.05
C ALA A 64 15.59 8.81 12.46
N ARG A 65 14.94 7.88 13.18
CA ARG A 65 15.40 7.43 14.50
C ARG A 65 16.71 6.66 14.43
N ILE A 66 16.85 5.75 13.47
CA ILE A 66 18.11 5.05 13.19
C ILE A 66 19.21 6.08 12.92
N GLY A 67 18.92 7.09 12.09
CA GLY A 67 19.86 8.17 11.79
C GLY A 67 20.21 9.08 12.98
N GLU A 68 19.35 9.18 14.00
CA GLU A 68 19.67 9.87 15.25
C GLU A 68 20.61 9.03 16.12
N VAL A 69 20.30 7.74 16.32
CA VAL A 69 21.16 6.82 17.08
C VAL A 69 22.55 6.72 16.45
N CYS A 70 22.64 6.62 15.12
CA CYS A 70 23.93 6.58 14.41
C CYS A 70 24.77 7.86 14.54
N ARG A 71 24.18 8.98 14.97
CA ARG A 71 24.88 10.25 15.22
C ARG A 71 25.33 10.41 16.68
N GLN A 72 24.89 9.55 17.58
CA GLN A 72 25.28 9.62 18.98
C GLN A 72 26.73 9.15 19.17
N ASP A 73 27.44 9.79 20.10
CA ASP A 73 28.84 9.45 20.39
C ASP A 73 29.01 8.00 20.83
N ASP A 74 28.05 7.45 21.58
CA ASP A 74 28.06 6.05 22.01
C ASP A 74 28.08 5.10 20.80
N TYR A 75 27.30 5.39 19.76
CA TYR A 75 27.29 4.60 18.52
C TYR A 75 28.58 4.80 17.70
N LEU A 76 29.06 6.04 17.59
CA LEU A 76 30.24 6.38 16.79
C LEU A 76 31.54 5.80 17.37
N GLN A 77 31.62 5.67 18.69
CA GLN A 77 32.77 5.11 19.39
C GLN A 77 32.63 3.60 19.65
N ALA A 78 31.42 3.05 19.54
CA ALA A 78 31.16 1.63 19.68
C ALA A 78 31.82 0.79 18.57
N GLY A 79 32.29 -0.40 18.95
CA GLY A 79 32.65 -1.44 17.99
C GLY A 79 31.40 -2.04 17.29
N PRO A 80 31.59 -2.82 16.22
CA PRO A 80 30.50 -3.35 15.39
C PRO A 80 29.48 -4.18 16.17
N ASP A 81 29.92 -4.94 17.17
CA ASP A 81 29.03 -5.74 18.02
C ASP A 81 28.15 -4.85 18.91
N ARG A 82 28.72 -3.77 19.46
CA ARG A 82 27.96 -2.84 20.30
C ARG A 82 27.01 -1.97 19.47
N GLN A 83 27.42 -1.60 18.25
CA GLN A 83 26.57 -0.90 17.30
C GLN A 83 25.33 -1.74 16.91
N SER A 84 25.50 -3.04 16.69
CA SER A 84 24.38 -3.93 16.39
C SER A 84 23.43 -4.08 17.59
N GLU A 85 23.95 -4.18 18.82
CA GLU A 85 23.13 -4.19 20.04
C GLU A 85 22.29 -2.91 20.20
N LEU A 86 22.88 -1.73 19.98
CA LEU A 86 22.19 -0.45 20.09
C LEU A 86 21.06 -0.34 19.07
N LEU A 87 21.31 -0.76 17.82
CA LEU A 87 20.28 -0.79 16.77
C LEU A 87 19.21 -1.83 17.06
N ALA A 88 19.57 -3.01 17.55
CA ALA A 88 18.62 -4.05 17.92
C ALA A 88 17.70 -3.58 19.06
N ALA A 89 18.26 -2.90 20.07
CA ALA A 89 17.48 -2.31 21.16
C ALA A 89 16.49 -1.26 20.64
N LEU A 90 16.95 -0.35 19.78
CA LEU A 90 16.07 0.63 19.13
C LEU A 90 14.93 -0.06 18.36
N LEU A 91 15.25 -1.04 17.51
CA LEU A 91 14.26 -1.73 16.68
C LEU A 91 13.26 -2.54 17.51
N ALA A 92 13.68 -3.07 18.66
CA ALA A 92 12.80 -3.79 19.59
C ALA A 92 11.86 -2.86 20.37
N GLU A 93 12.27 -1.62 20.63
CA GLU A 93 11.45 -0.60 21.30
C GLU A 93 10.42 0.05 20.36
N GLU A 94 10.65 0.01 19.04
CA GLU A 94 9.77 0.65 18.07
C GLU A 94 8.47 -0.15 17.87
N PRO A 95 7.29 0.42 18.21
CA PRO A 95 6.04 -0.32 18.23
C PRO A 95 5.57 -0.78 16.84
N HIS A 96 6.02 -0.10 15.79
CA HIS A 96 5.68 -0.41 14.41
C HIS A 96 6.60 -1.43 13.77
N VAL A 97 7.72 -1.80 14.40
CA VAL A 97 8.64 -2.83 13.88
C VAL A 97 8.09 -4.20 14.24
N ARG A 98 7.96 -5.06 13.23
CA ARG A 98 7.41 -6.42 13.37
C ARG A 98 8.50 -7.48 13.38
N THR A 99 9.39 -7.38 12.40
CA THR A 99 10.57 -8.23 12.31
C THR A 99 11.74 -7.36 11.92
N TYR A 100 12.91 -7.75 12.39
CA TYR A 100 14.16 -7.14 11.98
C TYR A 100 15.27 -8.19 11.99
N ASP A 101 16.30 -7.92 11.21
CA ASP A 101 17.53 -8.68 11.16
C ASP A 101 18.68 -7.69 10.98
N ILE A 102 19.80 -7.96 11.66
CA ILE A 102 21.00 -7.13 11.61
C ILE A 102 22.17 -8.04 11.31
N ALA A 103 22.82 -7.81 10.18
CA ALA A 103 24.04 -8.48 9.78
C ALA A 103 25.20 -7.50 9.77
N SER A 104 26.37 -7.93 10.23
CA SER A 104 27.61 -7.14 10.16
C SER A 104 28.60 -7.89 9.28
N ALA A 105 29.06 -7.26 8.20
CA ALA A 105 30.04 -7.81 7.28
C ALA A 105 30.97 -6.69 6.76
N ASP A 106 32.28 -6.93 6.76
CA ASP A 106 33.29 -6.03 6.20
C ASP A 106 33.20 -4.57 6.67
N GLY A 107 32.85 -4.35 7.95
CA GLY A 107 32.70 -3.01 8.54
C GLY A 107 31.44 -2.26 8.06
N ARG A 108 30.49 -2.97 7.44
CA ARG A 108 29.16 -2.49 7.09
C ARG A 108 28.12 -3.24 7.92
N LEU A 109 27.16 -2.50 8.46
CA LEU A 109 26.00 -3.02 9.17
C LEU A 109 24.80 -2.98 8.24
N GLN A 110 24.30 -4.14 7.85
CA GLN A 110 23.06 -4.27 7.10
C GLN A 110 21.90 -4.47 8.08
N VAL A 111 20.91 -3.59 8.00
CA VAL A 111 19.68 -3.64 8.81
C VAL A 111 18.50 -3.91 7.88
N LYS A 112 17.83 -5.03 8.09
CA LYS A 112 16.56 -5.36 7.45
C LYS A 112 15.46 -5.21 8.48
N ALA A 113 14.42 -4.46 8.18
CA ALA A 113 13.27 -4.37 9.07
C ALA A 113 11.96 -4.36 8.28
N VAL A 114 10.92 -4.87 8.92
CA VAL A 114 9.56 -4.89 8.42
C VAL A 114 8.71 -4.10 9.40
N THR A 115 8.12 -3.03 8.91
CA THR A 115 7.19 -2.19 9.67
C THR A 115 5.75 -2.58 9.37
N GLY A 116 4.85 -2.43 10.34
CA GLY A 116 3.41 -2.62 10.18
C GLY A 116 2.61 -1.36 10.49
N LEU A 117 1.41 -1.26 9.91
CA LEU A 117 0.45 -0.22 10.30
C LEU A 117 -0.25 -0.56 11.62
N ASP A 118 -0.55 0.48 12.41
CA ASP A 118 -1.37 0.36 13.62
C ASP A 118 -2.72 -0.30 13.30
N GLY A 119 -2.99 -1.43 13.95
CA GLY A 119 -4.23 -2.20 13.78
C GLY A 119 -4.38 -2.90 12.42
N ARG A 120 -3.35 -2.90 11.57
CA ARG A 120 -3.31 -3.60 10.27
C ARG A 120 -1.97 -4.29 10.07
N ASP A 121 -1.77 -5.36 10.84
CA ASP A 121 -0.54 -6.17 10.87
C ASP A 121 -0.25 -6.95 9.57
N GLU A 122 -1.10 -6.79 8.57
CA GLU A 122 -1.01 -7.45 7.29
C GLU A 122 -0.37 -6.56 6.20
N GLN A 123 -0.06 -5.30 6.47
CA GLN A 123 0.50 -4.36 5.48
C GLN A 123 1.49 -3.40 6.13
N GLY A 124 2.55 -3.04 5.40
CA GLY A 124 3.48 -2.00 5.81
C GLY A 124 4.66 -1.83 4.85
N MET A 125 5.81 -1.38 5.37
CA MET A 125 7.04 -1.22 4.58
C MET A 125 8.14 -2.17 5.03
N GLU A 126 8.78 -2.78 4.05
CA GLU A 126 10.02 -3.54 4.18
C GLU A 126 11.16 -2.61 3.77
N LEU A 127 12.15 -2.51 4.65
CA LEU A 127 13.31 -1.65 4.46
C LEU A 127 14.61 -2.42 4.69
N GLU A 128 15.57 -2.19 3.80
CA GLU A 128 16.92 -2.70 3.87
C GLU A 128 17.87 -1.51 3.82
N LEU A 129 18.67 -1.35 4.86
CA LEU A 129 19.56 -0.24 5.08
C LEU A 129 20.99 -0.75 5.23
N ASP A 130 21.93 -0.10 4.58
CA ASP A 130 23.36 -0.33 4.78
C ASP A 130 23.97 0.86 5.52
N ILE A 131 24.56 0.58 6.67
CA ILE A 131 25.14 1.55 7.59
C ILE A 131 26.65 1.35 7.61
N PHE A 132 27.42 2.39 7.31
CA PHE A 132 28.87 2.30 7.25
C PHE A 132 29.54 3.64 7.58
N ALA A 133 30.79 3.59 8.03
CA ALA A 133 31.57 4.79 8.30
C ALA A 133 31.77 5.60 7.00
N ALA A 134 31.52 6.90 7.06
CA ALA A 134 31.68 7.77 5.90
C ALA A 134 33.17 7.98 5.59
N ALA A 135 33.55 7.71 4.35
CA ALA A 135 34.92 7.88 3.88
C ALA A 135 35.42 9.31 4.15
N GLY A 136 36.59 9.43 4.80
CA GLY A 136 37.27 10.71 5.04
C GLY A 136 36.77 11.51 6.25
N ARG A 137 35.82 10.99 7.05
CA ARG A 137 35.39 11.59 8.32
C ARG A 137 35.23 10.52 9.40
N PRO A 138 36.23 10.35 10.30
CA PRO A 138 36.28 9.24 11.26
C PRO A 138 35.18 9.24 12.35
N GLN A 139 34.21 10.17 12.29
CA GLN A 139 33.08 10.28 13.23
C GLN A 139 31.76 10.60 12.50
N SER A 140 31.61 10.13 11.27
CA SER A 140 30.32 10.24 10.60
C SER A 140 29.93 8.92 9.98
N VAL A 141 28.67 8.59 10.12
CA VAL A 141 28.05 7.39 9.56
C VAL A 141 27.25 7.81 8.34
N ARG A 142 27.29 6.96 7.32
CA ARG A 142 26.45 7.07 6.14
C ARG A 142 25.45 5.91 6.17
N ILE A 143 24.20 6.24 5.87
CA ILE A 143 23.12 5.27 5.75
C ILE A 143 22.69 5.30 4.29
N GLU A 144 22.73 4.14 3.64
CA GLU A 144 22.23 3.95 2.28
C GLU A 144 21.00 3.05 2.32
N VAL A 145 19.96 3.46 1.59
CA VAL A 145 18.73 2.68 1.48
C VAL A 145 18.89 1.72 0.30
N GLY A 146 19.05 0.44 0.58
CA GLY A 146 19.17 -0.61 -0.44
C GLY A 146 17.81 -1.01 -1.01
N ARG A 147 16.82 -1.19 -0.14
CA ARG A 147 15.45 -1.53 -0.54
C ARG A 147 14.43 -0.78 0.29
N TRP A 148 13.39 -0.31 -0.39
CA TRP A 148 12.21 0.32 0.20
C TRP A 148 10.99 -0.17 -0.54
N SER A 149 10.28 -1.14 0.02
CA SER A 149 9.16 -1.77 -0.66
C SER A 149 7.94 -1.92 0.23
N TRP A 150 6.78 -1.64 -0.35
CA TRP A 150 5.51 -1.99 0.26
C TRP A 150 5.38 -3.51 0.32
N TRP A 151 5.09 -4.03 1.51
CA TRP A 151 4.77 -5.44 1.68
C TRP A 151 3.33 -5.58 2.19
N LYS A 152 2.74 -6.71 1.83
CA LYS A 152 1.45 -7.16 2.33
C LYS A 152 1.59 -8.64 2.66
N LYS A 153 1.12 -9.06 3.83
CA LYS A 153 1.07 -10.47 4.22
C LYS A 153 0.42 -11.24 3.07
N PRO A 154 1.10 -12.27 2.53
CA PRO A 154 0.52 -13.11 1.49
C PRO A 154 -0.84 -13.62 1.96
N PHE A 155 -1.82 -13.61 1.07
CA PHE A 155 -3.12 -14.21 1.35
C PHE A 155 -2.89 -15.69 1.65
N ASP A 156 -3.22 -16.12 2.87
CA ASP A 156 -3.08 -17.52 3.26
C ASP A 156 -4.19 -18.35 2.59
N TYR A 157 -3.89 -18.91 1.42
CA TYR A 157 -4.80 -19.81 0.71
C TYR A 157 -5.09 -21.12 1.48
N GLN A 158 -4.35 -21.41 2.56
CA GLN A 158 -4.46 -22.65 3.32
C GLN A 158 -5.18 -22.49 4.67
N ALA A 159 -5.58 -21.27 5.06
CA ALA A 159 -6.20 -21.01 6.35
C ALA A 159 -7.67 -21.45 6.47
N GLU A 160 -8.34 -21.85 5.38
CA GLU A 160 -9.68 -22.46 5.46
C GLU A 160 -9.74 -23.82 4.73
N PRO A 161 -9.78 -24.95 5.45
CA PRO A 161 -10.18 -26.23 4.88
C PRO A 161 -11.71 -26.21 4.72
N GLY A 162 -12.23 -25.49 3.72
CA GLY A 162 -13.68 -25.38 3.54
C GLY A 162 -14.22 -24.60 2.35
N GLY A 163 -13.38 -23.96 1.53
CA GLY A 163 -13.83 -23.21 0.36
C GLY A 163 -13.83 -24.03 -0.92
N VAL A 164 -14.75 -24.99 -1.06
CA VAL A 164 -15.06 -25.62 -2.35
C VAL A 164 -15.58 -24.53 -3.29
N TRP A 165 -14.81 -24.18 -4.32
CA TRP A 165 -15.31 -23.45 -5.47
C TRP A 165 -15.66 -24.47 -6.55
N GLU A 166 -16.90 -24.97 -6.55
CA GLU A 166 -17.50 -25.57 -7.74
C GLU A 166 -17.98 -24.43 -8.65
N GLY A 167 -17.39 -24.39 -9.85
CA GLY A 167 -17.84 -23.60 -10.99
C GLY A 167 -17.66 -24.42 -12.25
#